data_AF-A0ABD1CRM4-F1
#
_entry.id   AF-A0ABD1CRM4-F1
#
_cell.length_a   1.000
_cell.length_b   1.000
_cell.length_c   1.000
_cell.angle_alpha   90.00
_cell.angle_beta   90.00
_cell.angle_gamma   90.00
#
_symmetry.space_group_name_H-M   'P 1'
#
loop_
_entity.id
_entity.type
_entity.pdbx_description
1 polymer ?
#
loop_
_entity_poly.entity_id
_entity_poly.type
_entity_poly.pdbx_seq_one_letter_code
_entity_poly.pdbx_strand_id
1 'polypeptide(L)' 'MFNDELVKRSQYLLEKLNYPWEMMPLMYVILKGADGDVQTAHRRIDEASSNPQTVLTGTVKCTQEISPFI' A
#
# COMPACT_ATOMS: atom_id res chain seq x y z
N MET A 1 2.23 -24.58 -4.67
CA MET A 1 2.67 -24.41 -3.28
C MET A 1 3.18 -23.01 -2.92
N PHE A 2 3.42 -22.08 -3.87
CA PHE A 2 3.90 -20.71 -3.56
C PHE A 2 2.90 -19.80 -2.80
N ASN A 3 1.60 -20.13 -2.81
CA ASN A 3 0.58 -19.29 -2.18
C ASN A 3 0.59 -19.36 -0.64
N ASP A 4 1.05 -20.48 -0.06
CA ASP A 4 1.03 -20.69 1.39
C ASP A 4 2.00 -19.77 2.12
N GLU A 5 3.16 -19.47 1.51
CA GLU A 5 4.10 -18.51 2.07
C GLU A 5 3.57 -17.07 2.03
N LEU A 6 2.86 -16.71 0.96
CA LEU A 6 2.31 -15.36 0.81
C LEU A 6 1.15 -15.13 1.78
N VAL A 7 0.33 -16.15 2.03
CA VAL A 7 -0.72 -16.13 3.05
C VAL A 7 -0.11 -15.98 4.46
N LYS A 8 0.95 -16.73 4.79
CA LYS A 8 1.66 -16.58 6.07
C LYS A 8 2.24 -15.18 6.26
N ARG A 9 2.88 -14.63 5.22
CA ARG A 9 3.42 -13.26 5.24
C ARG A 9 2.31 -12.21 5.38
N SER A 10 1.15 -12.44 4.76
CA SER A 10 -0.03 -11.56 4.86
C SER A 10 -0.64 -11.58 6.25
N GLN A 11 -0.75 -12.75 6.85
CA GLN A 11 -1.23 -12.91 8.22
C GLN A 11 -0.30 -12.21 9.21
N TYR A 12 1.01 -12.43 9.10
CA TYR A 12 2.01 -11.76 9.94
C TYR A 12 1.91 -10.23 9.85
N LEU A 13 1.70 -9.69 8.65
CA LEU A 13 1.58 -8.25 8.44
C LEU A 13 0.28 -7.68 9.04
N LEU A 14 -0.83 -8.43 8.99
CA LEU A 14 -2.08 -8.05 9.66
C LEU A 14 -1.95 -8.03 11.17
N GLU A 15 -1.33 -9.05 11.77
CA GLU A 15 -1.08 -9.10 13.21
C GLU A 15 -0.20 -7.93 13.66
N LYS A 16 0.84 -7.62 12.89
CA LYS A 16 1.74 -6.49 13.18
C LYS A 16 1.03 -5.13 13.14
N LEU A 17 0.07 -4.96 12.24
CA LEU A 17 -0.71 -3.73 12.08
C LEU A 17 -2.02 -3.75 12.89
N ASN A 18 -2.27 -4.84 13.63
CA ASN A 18 -3.46 -5.07 14.44
C ASN A 18 -4.78 -4.91 13.66
N TYR A 19 -4.79 -5.36 12.41
CA TYR A 19 -5.96 -5.31 11.52
C TYR A 19 -6.79 -6.61 11.60
N PRO A 20 -8.11 -6.52 11.37
CA PRO A 20 -8.97 -7.69 11.37
C PRO A 20 -8.63 -8.64 10.20
N TRP A 21 -8.88 -9.94 10.39
CA TRP A 21 -8.65 -10.97 9.38
C TRP A 21 -9.45 -10.74 8.09
N GLU A 22 -10.55 -10.00 8.15
CA GLU A 22 -11.36 -9.61 6.98
C GLU A 22 -10.56 -8.77 5.97
N MET A 23 -9.47 -8.14 6.40
CA MET A 23 -8.52 -7.41 5.54
C MET A 23 -7.41 -8.30 4.95
N MET A 24 -7.42 -9.63 5.20
CA MET A 24 -6.50 -10.60 4.58
C MET A 24 -6.39 -10.45 3.05
N PRO A 25 -7.48 -10.36 2.27
CA PRO A 25 -7.38 -10.19 0.82
C PRO A 25 -6.69 -8.88 0.42
N LEU A 26 -6.90 -7.79 1.17
CA LEU A 26 -6.21 -6.52 0.95
C LEU A 26 -4.70 -6.69 1.20
N MET A 27 -4.34 -7.33 2.31
CA MET A 27 -2.95 -7.57 2.66
C MET A 27 -2.22 -8.45 1.62
N TYR A 28 -2.92 -9.47 1.12
CA TYR A 28 -2.41 -10.34 0.07
C TYR A 28 -2.12 -9.57 -1.22
N VAL A 29 -3.00 -8.65 -1.65
CA VAL A 29 -2.79 -7.83 -2.84
C VAL A 29 -1.61 -6.86 -2.66
N ILE A 30 -1.47 -6.25 -1.48
CA ILE A 30 -0.35 -5.36 -1.16
C ILE A 30 0.98 -6.12 -1.20
N LEU A 31 1.03 -7.30 -0.56
CA LEU A 31 2.20 -8.18 -0.58
C LEU A 31 2.53 -8.67 -1.99
N LYS A 32 1.50 -9.02 -2.79
CA LYS A 32 1.69 -9.41 -4.19
C LYS A 32 2.29 -8.27 -5.03
N GLY A 33 1.89 -7.02 -4.78
CA GLY A 33 2.51 -5.83 -5.40
C GLY A 33 3.88 -5.46 -4.84
N ALA A 34 4.33 -6.14 -3.78
CA ALA A 34 5.65 -5.97 -3.17
C ALA A 34 6.57 -7.17 -3.42
N ASP A 35 6.29 -8.00 -4.44
CA ASP A 35 7.03 -9.24 -4.72
C ASP A 35 7.05 -10.24 -3.54
N GLY A 36 6.09 -10.13 -2.63
CA GLY A 36 6.03 -10.91 -1.39
C GLY A 36 6.93 -10.39 -0.28
N ASP A 37 7.54 -9.21 -0.41
CA ASP A 37 8.37 -8.59 0.62
C ASP A 37 7.54 -7.84 1.67
N VAL A 38 7.58 -8.34 2.91
CA VAL A 38 6.82 -7.81 4.05
C VAL A 38 7.29 -6.41 4.43
N GLN A 39 8.59 -6.11 4.32
CA GLN A 39 9.14 -4.81 4.72
C GLN A 39 8.68 -3.71 3.77
N THR A 40 8.73 -3.98 2.46
CA THR A 40 8.26 -3.08 1.41
C THR A 40 6.75 -2.88 1.50
N ALA A 41 5.98 -3.96 1.74
CA ALA A 41 4.54 -3.87 1.96
C ALA A 41 4.20 -3.01 3.20
N HIS A 42 4.87 -3.26 4.33
CA HIS A 42 4.68 -2.48 5.56
C HIS A 42 5.02 -1.00 5.37
N ARG A 43 6.16 -0.71 4.71
CA ARG A 43 6.57 0.67 4.42
C ARG A 43 5.56 1.40 3.55
N ARG A 44 5.00 0.74 2.53
CA ARG A 44 3.95 1.34 1.68
C ARG A 44 2.66 1.63 2.45
N ILE A 45 2.29 0.76 3.39
CA ILE A 45 1.13 0.98 4.27
C ILE A 45 1.39 2.16 5.21
N ASP A 46 2.58 2.22 5.80
CA ASP A 46 2.99 3.29 6.70
C ASP A 46 3.07 4.65 5.98
N GLU A 47 3.66 4.69 4.78
CA GLU A 47 3.69 5.88 3.91
C GLU A 47 2.28 6.34 3.51
N ALA A 48 1.37 5.40 3.20
CA ALA A 48 -0.02 5.69 2.89
C ALA A 48 -0.83 6.21 4.09
N SER A 49 -0.50 5.73 5.31
CA SER A 49 -1.12 6.16 6.56
C SER A 49 -0.62 7.54 7.02
N SER A 50 0.69 7.77 6.90
CA SER A 50 1.37 9.00 7.33
C SER A 50 1.13 10.18 6.39
N ASN A 51 0.87 9.92 5.11
CA ASN A 51 0.59 10.96 4.14
C ASN A 51 -0.69 10.66 3.32
N PRO A 52 -1.88 10.95 3.86
CA PRO A 52 -3.13 10.82 3.11
C PRO A 52 -3.21 11.78 1.91
N GLN A 53 -2.30 12.77 1.80
CA GLN A 53 -2.27 13.72 0.68
C GLN A 53 -1.45 13.23 -0.53
N THR A 54 -0.62 12.18 -0.42
CA THR A 54 0.15 11.70 -1.57
C THR A 54 -0.68 10.94 -2.62
N VAL A 55 -1.81 10.33 -2.22
CA VAL A 55 -2.70 9.65 -3.19
C VAL A 55 -3.48 10.67 -4.04
N LEU A 56 -3.66 11.90 -3.54
CA LEU A 56 -4.24 13.02 -4.30
C LEU A 56 -3.17 13.87 -5.00
N THR A 57 -1.91 13.82 -4.52
CA THR A 57 -0.79 14.59 -5.10
C THR A 57 -0.03 13.86 -6.20
N GLY A 58 -0.34 12.58 -6.46
CA GLY A 58 0.06 11.90 -7.70
C GLY A 58 -0.66 12.43 -8.95
N THR A 59 -1.77 13.14 -8.78
CA THR A 59 -2.55 13.76 -9.88
C THR A 59 -2.45 15.28 -9.96
N VAL A 60 -1.95 15.99 -8.92
CA VAL A 60 -1.77 17.45 -9.02
C VAL A 60 -0.48 17.88 -9.71
N LYS A 61 0.35 16.94 -10.17
CA LYS A 61 1.44 17.23 -11.10
C LYS A 61 0.99 17.32 -12.58
N CYS A 62 -0.31 17.42 -12.84
CA CYS A 62 -0.87 17.69 -14.17
C CYS A 62 -1.60 19.05 -14.27
N THR A 63 -1.74 19.84 -13.20
CA THR A 63 -2.56 21.08 -13.25
C THR A 63 -1.83 22.37 -12.88
N GLN A 64 -0.56 22.33 -12.47
CA GLN A 64 0.22 23.54 -12.15
C GLN A 64 1.24 23.90 -13.24
N GLU A 65 0.87 23.76 -14.52
CA GLU A 65 1.61 24.33 -15.67
C GLU A 65 0.64 24.98 -16.68
N ILE A 66 -0.56 25.39 -16.24
CA ILE A 66 -1.41 26.28 -17.04
C ILE A 66 -1.35 27.67 -16.39
N SER A 67 -0.39 28.44 -16.89
CA SER A 67 -0.24 29.87 -16.70
C SER A 67 -1.58 30.61 -16.77
N PRO A 68 -1.87 31.59 -15.90
CA PRO A 68 -2.97 32.53 -16.11
C PRO A 68 -2.51 33.58 -17.13
N PHE A 69 -2.38 33.16 -18.38
CA PHE A 69 -2.30 34.07 -19.52
C PHE A 69 -3.18 33.48 -20.62
N ILE A 70 -4.48 33.80 -20.53
CA ILE A 70 -5.40 34.26 -21.59
C ILE A 70 -6.79 34.38 -20.95
#